data_AF-A0A534BSS1-F1
#
_entry.id   AF-A0A534BSS1-F1
#
_cell.length_a   1.000
_cell.length_b   1.000
_cell.length_c   1.000
_cell.angle_alpha   90.00
_cell.angle_beta   90.00
_cell.angle_gamma   90.00
#
_symmetry.space_group_name_H-M   'P 1'
#
loop_
_entity.id
_entity.type
_entity.pdbx_description
1 polymer ?
#
loop_
_entity_poly.entity_id
_entity_poly.type
_entity_poly.pdbx_seq_one_letter_code
_entity_poly.pdbx_strand_id
1 'polypeptide(L)'
;MITFVLVAAALTVAGVIAVVIPLLRGGVGATAPGPAPWAALAATVLLVIGSAVLYVSWSNWPWTAVTPADSPQSMVARLSRQLERDPQNLDGWLTLGRSYIALQEYPLALRAFERAERLSGGQNAEALTGEAEALVLTDESELNGRAARLIERALVLAPDSGKALFFGGAVAARRGDLPLARARFVKLLGMDPPANVRPLIEQQITAIDGQLGGGAAPASATPQLPAPNPGAVVRVNVQLAPSLATAVGASPLFVFVRDPAHPGPPLAVKRLESRFPQIVSLAASDAMIPGRAFAPGQSVQVVARIARSGNPVGASGDPLGQVTYQVGRDGLVSLVIDHLMP
;
A
#
# COMPACT_ATOMS: atom_id res chain seq x y z
N MET A 1 19.42 4.31 23.72
CA MET A 1 19.73 5.69 23.30
C MET A 1 20.28 6.55 24.44
N ILE A 2 19.59 6.69 25.58
CA ILE A 2 20.02 7.56 26.70
C ILE A 2 21.36 7.13 27.31
N THR A 3 21.57 5.82 27.51
CA THR A 3 22.82 5.27 28.06
C THR A 3 24.03 5.56 27.17
N PHE A 4 23.85 5.52 25.85
CA PHE A 4 24.89 5.87 24.88
C PHE A 4 25.28 7.34 24.96
N VAL A 5 24.29 8.24 25.04
CA VAL A 5 24.52 9.69 25.17
C VAL A 5 25.25 10.02 26.47
N LEU A 6 24.91 9.35 27.58
CA LEU A 6 25.57 9.55 28.87
C LEU A 6 27.03 9.09 28.85
N VAL A 7 27.32 7.93 28.24
CA VAL A 7 28.69 7.42 28.12
C VAL A 7 29.53 8.29 27.17
N ALA A 8 28.95 8.72 26.04
CA ALA A 8 29.62 9.63 25.11
C ALA A 8 29.93 11.00 25.75
N ALA A 9 28.99 11.56 26.52
CA ALA A 9 29.19 12.82 27.25
C ALA A 9 30.25 12.68 28.36
N ALA A 10 30.31 11.55 29.06
CA ALA A 10 31.34 11.31 30.06
C ALA A 10 32.75 11.22 29.43
N LEU A 11 32.86 10.56 28.27
CA LEU A 11 34.12 10.42 27.53
C LEU A 11 34.62 11.74 26.95
N THR A 12 33.73 12.60 26.44
CA THR A 12 34.12 13.94 25.94
C THR A 12 34.60 14.83 27.07
N VAL A 13 33.94 14.82 28.22
CA VAL A 13 34.37 15.56 29.41
C VAL A 13 35.74 15.07 29.90
N ALA A 14 35.96 13.75 29.94
CA ALA A 14 37.25 13.18 30.33
C ALA A 14 38.37 13.58 29.34
N GLY A 15 38.09 13.59 28.03
CA GLY A 15 39.04 14.03 27.00
C GLY A 15 39.39 15.53 27.13
N VAL A 16 38.41 16.39 27.38
CA VAL A 16 38.63 17.83 27.58
C VAL A 16 39.48 18.08 28.84
N ILE A 17 39.18 17.39 29.95
CA ILE A 17 39.96 17.51 31.19
C ILE A 17 41.42 17.08 30.98
N ALA A 18 41.64 15.97 30.27
CA ALA A 18 42.98 15.44 30.00
C ALA A 18 43.85 16.38 29.14
N VAL A 19 43.23 17.19 28.27
CA VAL A 19 43.94 18.15 27.41
C VAL A 19 44.10 19.51 28.09
N VAL A 20 43.05 20.03 28.72
CA VAL A 20 43.01 21.41 29.24
C VAL A 20 43.84 21.58 30.53
N ILE A 21 43.82 20.60 31.44
CA ILE A 21 44.58 20.67 32.70
C ILE A 21 46.10 20.79 32.49
N PRO A 22 46.76 19.99 31.64
CA PRO A 22 48.19 20.14 31.40
C PRO A 22 48.53 21.43 30.63
N LEU A 23 47.63 21.91 29.76
CA LEU A 23 47.80 23.17 29.04
C LEU A 23 47.78 24.39 29.98
N LEU A 24 46.89 24.38 30.97
CA LEU A 24 46.80 25.44 31.98
C LEU A 24 47.95 25.40 33.00
N ARG A 25 48.61 24.24 33.16
CA ARG A 25 49.74 24.06 34.09
C ARG A 25 51.12 24.25 33.44
N GLY A 26 51.19 24.34 32.11
CA GLY A 26 52.42 24.59 31.37
C GLY A 26 52.77 26.08 31.30
N GLY A 27 53.39 26.61 32.35
CA GLY A 27 54.06 27.91 32.29
C GLY A 27 55.24 27.89 31.31
N VAL A 28 55.40 28.97 30.55
CA VAL A 28 56.46 29.22 29.55
C VAL A 28 57.84 28.94 30.15
N GLY A 29 58.49 27.82 29.79
CA GLY A 29 59.91 27.62 30.14
C GLY A 29 60.52 26.21 30.22
N ALA A 30 59.85 25.10 29.86
CA ALA A 30 60.45 23.76 30.03
C ALA A 30 60.90 23.11 28.71
N THR A 31 62.20 22.80 28.61
CA THR A 31 62.92 22.16 27.48
C THR A 31 63.00 20.62 27.57
N ALA A 32 62.09 19.97 28.30
CA ALA A 32 61.95 18.51 28.28
C ALA A 32 60.48 18.15 28.02
N PRO A 33 60.17 17.13 27.19
CA PRO A 33 58.80 16.67 27.03
C PRO A 33 58.35 16.06 28.36
N GLY A 34 57.64 16.84 29.18
CA GLY A 34 56.99 16.35 30.40
C GLY A 34 55.98 15.24 30.07
N PRO A 35 55.38 14.55 31.05
CA PRO A 35 54.52 13.36 30.82
C PRO A 35 53.23 13.61 30.01
N ALA A 36 52.96 14.85 29.60
CA ALA A 36 51.77 15.28 28.87
C ALA A 36 51.52 14.62 27.49
N PRO A 37 52.51 14.40 26.59
CA PRO A 37 52.25 13.79 25.29
C PRO A 37 51.98 12.28 25.42
N TRP A 38 52.58 11.62 26.42
CA TRP A 38 52.29 10.21 26.72
C TRP A 38 50.89 10.02 27.30
N ALA A 39 50.43 10.95 28.14
CA ALA A 39 49.06 10.96 28.66
C ALA A 39 48.03 11.19 27.53
N ALA A 40 48.31 12.11 26.59
CA ALA A 40 47.47 12.34 25.43
C ALA A 40 47.39 11.10 24.53
N LEU A 41 48.53 10.45 24.25
CA LEU A 41 48.59 9.25 23.43
C LEU A 41 47.84 8.07 24.08
N ALA A 42 48.02 7.87 25.39
CA ALA A 42 47.27 6.88 26.15
C ALA A 42 45.75 7.14 26.10
N ALA A 43 45.32 8.40 26.26
CA ALA A 43 43.91 8.76 26.18
C ALA A 43 43.32 8.53 24.78
N THR A 44 44.06 8.83 23.71
CA THR A 44 43.62 8.57 22.33
C THR A 44 43.48 7.07 22.07
N VAL A 45 44.45 6.26 22.50
CA VAL A 45 44.40 4.81 22.35
C VAL A 45 43.21 4.24 23.12
N LEU A 46 42.98 4.70 24.35
CA LEU A 46 41.89 4.25 25.20
C LEU A 46 40.52 4.64 24.62
N LEU A 47 40.42 5.80 23.98
CA LEU A 47 39.21 6.23 23.27
C LEU A 47 38.94 5.41 22.00
N VAL A 48 39.97 5.11 21.21
CA VAL A 48 39.83 4.29 20.00
C VAL A 48 39.44 2.85 20.36
N ILE A 49 40.13 2.23 21.32
CA ILE A 49 39.82 0.86 21.75
C ILE A 49 38.47 0.83 22.47
N GLY A 50 38.21 1.78 23.37
CA GLY A 50 36.95 1.89 24.07
C GLY A 50 35.76 2.07 23.13
N SER A 51 35.90 2.89 22.09
CA SER A 51 34.85 3.07 21.07
C SER A 51 34.65 1.83 20.22
N ALA A 52 35.72 1.12 19.83
CA ALA A 52 35.63 -0.14 19.11
C ALA A 52 34.93 -1.24 19.94
N VAL A 53 35.27 -1.36 21.23
CA VAL A 53 34.65 -2.34 22.14
C VAL A 53 33.17 -1.99 22.38
N LEU A 54 32.84 -0.72 22.59
CA LEU A 54 31.44 -0.27 22.71
C LEU A 54 30.65 -0.53 21.43
N TYR A 55 31.25 -0.26 20.27
CA TYR A 55 30.61 -0.52 18.99
C TYR A 55 30.36 -2.01 18.77
N VAL A 56 31.33 -2.89 19.04
CA VAL A 56 31.14 -4.34 18.88
C VAL A 56 30.15 -4.92 19.91
N SER A 57 30.17 -4.45 21.16
CA SER A 57 29.34 -5.00 22.24
C SER A 57 27.89 -4.51 22.25
N TRP A 58 27.63 -3.29 21.76
CA TRP A 58 26.28 -2.70 21.73
C TRP A 58 25.70 -2.48 20.34
N SER A 59 26.47 -2.70 19.27
CA SER A 59 25.90 -2.69 17.93
C SER A 59 25.05 -3.94 17.70
N ASN A 60 23.81 -3.70 17.30
CA ASN A 60 22.85 -4.67 16.79
C ASN A 60 22.98 -4.86 15.27
N TRP A 61 24.07 -4.37 14.67
CA TRP A 61 24.39 -4.58 13.26
C TRP A 61 24.79 -6.04 13.01
N PRO A 62 24.11 -6.78 12.11
CA PRO A 62 24.46 -8.15 11.82
C PRO A 62 25.74 -8.19 10.99
N TRP A 63 26.88 -8.35 11.67
CA TRP A 63 28.21 -8.50 11.05
C TRP A 63 28.35 -9.74 10.18
N THR A 64 27.45 -10.72 10.36
CA THR A 64 27.19 -11.75 9.36
C THR A 64 26.42 -11.12 8.21
N ALA A 65 27.14 -10.65 7.19
CA ALA A 65 26.52 -10.41 5.89
C ALA A 65 25.71 -11.66 5.54
N VAL A 66 24.40 -11.51 5.30
CA VAL A 66 23.60 -12.57 4.68
C VAL A 66 24.31 -12.85 3.37
N THR A 67 25.05 -13.96 3.31
CA THR A 67 25.76 -14.29 2.07
C THR A 67 24.69 -14.42 0.97
N PRO A 68 24.93 -13.93 -0.25
CA PRO A 68 23.97 -14.09 -1.35
C PRO A 68 23.55 -15.56 -1.57
N ALA A 69 24.32 -16.52 -1.06
CA ALA A 69 24.04 -17.96 -1.09
C ALA A 69 22.81 -18.41 -0.27
N ASP A 70 22.37 -17.61 0.72
CA ASP A 70 21.23 -17.95 1.60
C ASP A 70 20.02 -17.01 1.42
N SER A 71 20.05 -16.13 0.42
CA SER A 71 18.87 -15.33 0.09
C SER A 71 17.72 -16.22 -0.44
N PRO A 72 16.45 -15.86 -0.21
CA PRO A 72 15.31 -16.53 -0.81
C PRO A 72 15.44 -16.70 -2.34
N GLN A 73 15.99 -15.70 -3.01
CA GLN A 73 16.22 -15.71 -4.46
C GLN A 73 17.25 -16.77 -4.88
N SER A 74 18.35 -16.93 -4.13
CA SER A 74 19.38 -17.91 -4.48
C SER A 74 18.96 -19.35 -4.18
N MET A 75 18.12 -19.57 -3.16
CA MET A 75 17.45 -20.85 -2.93
C MET A 75 16.55 -21.23 -4.11
N VAL A 76 15.72 -20.30 -4.58
CA VAL A 76 14.85 -20.52 -5.75
C VAL A 76 15.66 -20.76 -7.02
N ALA A 77 16.77 -20.02 -7.22
CA ALA A 77 17.66 -20.25 -8.36
C ALA A 77 18.34 -21.64 -8.32
N ARG A 78 18.69 -22.15 -7.13
CA ARG A 78 19.19 -23.53 -6.97
C ARG A 78 18.13 -24.55 -7.33
N LEU A 79 16.91 -24.38 -6.81
CA LEU A 79 15.78 -25.27 -7.10
C LEU A 79 15.47 -25.31 -8.61
N SER A 80 15.44 -24.15 -9.26
CA SER A 80 15.23 -24.06 -10.72
C SER A 80 16.29 -24.86 -11.49
N ARG A 81 17.59 -24.67 -11.20
CA ARG A 81 18.69 -25.44 -11.83
C ARG A 81 18.65 -26.94 -11.52
N GLN A 82 18.09 -27.34 -10.37
CA GLN A 82 17.90 -28.75 -10.05
C GLN A 82 16.80 -29.35 -10.93
N LEU A 83 15.69 -28.64 -11.11
CA LEU A 83 14.56 -29.09 -11.92
C LEU A 83 14.85 -29.07 -13.43
N GLU A 84 15.83 -28.29 -13.87
CA GLU A 84 16.38 -28.42 -15.24
C GLU A 84 17.04 -29.79 -15.47
N ARG A 85 17.66 -30.38 -14.43
CA ARG A 85 18.28 -31.72 -14.50
C ARG A 85 17.29 -32.84 -14.23
N ASP A 86 16.26 -32.57 -13.43
CA ASP A 86 15.16 -33.48 -13.14
C ASP A 86 13.80 -32.87 -13.56
N PRO A 87 13.51 -32.83 -14.87
CA PRO A 87 12.38 -32.10 -15.40
C PRO A 87 11.04 -32.82 -15.24
N GLN A 88 11.01 -34.01 -14.61
CA GLN A 88 9.81 -34.81 -14.36
C GLN A 88 9.29 -34.66 -12.92
N ASN A 89 10.00 -33.95 -12.06
CA ASN A 89 9.62 -33.75 -10.66
C ASN A 89 8.46 -32.74 -10.50
N LEU A 90 7.22 -33.24 -10.51
CA LEU A 90 6.00 -32.44 -10.37
C LEU A 90 6.00 -31.57 -9.11
N ASP A 91 6.27 -32.16 -7.94
CA ASP A 91 6.25 -31.46 -6.65
C ASP A 91 7.29 -30.34 -6.59
N GLY A 92 8.44 -30.57 -7.23
CA GLY A 92 9.47 -29.56 -7.41
C GLY A 92 8.98 -28.35 -8.21
N TRP A 93 8.30 -28.59 -9.34
CA TRP A 93 7.72 -27.51 -10.16
C TRP A 93 6.62 -26.74 -9.42
N LEU A 94 5.76 -27.43 -8.65
CA LEU A 94 4.75 -26.79 -7.80
C LEU A 94 5.41 -25.91 -6.73
N THR A 95 6.46 -26.41 -6.07
CA THR A 95 7.22 -25.66 -5.08
C THR A 95 7.88 -24.44 -5.70
N LEU A 96 8.52 -24.60 -6.86
CA LEU A 96 9.15 -23.52 -7.60
C LEU A 96 8.13 -22.42 -7.95
N GLY A 97 6.94 -22.80 -8.43
CA GLY A 97 5.84 -21.88 -8.71
C GLY A 97 5.43 -21.07 -7.47
N ARG A 98 5.17 -21.74 -6.34
CA ARG A 98 4.83 -21.08 -5.07
C ARG A 98 5.93 -20.12 -4.60
N SER A 99 7.19 -20.52 -4.75
CA SER A 99 8.33 -19.67 -4.40
C SER A 99 8.42 -18.43 -5.28
N TYR A 100 8.18 -18.55 -6.59
CA TYR A 100 8.12 -17.39 -7.47
C TYR A 100 6.95 -16.46 -7.16
N ILE A 101 5.78 -16.98 -6.77
CA ILE A 101 4.67 -16.14 -6.27
C ILE A 101 5.10 -15.35 -5.02
N ALA A 102 5.76 -16.01 -4.06
CA ALA A 102 6.24 -15.36 -2.84
C ALA A 102 7.30 -14.28 -3.11
N LEU A 103 8.10 -14.45 -4.16
CA LEU A 103 9.06 -13.47 -4.63
C LEU A 103 8.46 -12.41 -5.56
N GLN A 104 7.15 -12.47 -5.84
CA GLN A 104 6.43 -11.59 -6.78
C GLN A 104 6.91 -11.68 -8.23
N GLU A 105 7.58 -12.78 -8.58
CA GLU A 105 8.08 -13.09 -9.91
C GLU A 105 6.99 -13.84 -10.71
N TYR A 106 5.83 -13.22 -10.91
CA TYR A 106 4.64 -13.87 -11.47
C TYR A 106 4.85 -14.51 -12.86
N PRO A 107 5.60 -13.90 -13.80
CA PRO A 107 5.86 -14.54 -15.09
C PRO A 107 6.67 -15.84 -14.98
N LEU A 108 7.55 -15.95 -13.98
CA LEU A 108 8.32 -17.19 -13.72
C LEU A 108 7.44 -18.22 -13.01
N ALA A 109 6.60 -17.79 -12.07
CA ALA A 109 5.61 -18.65 -11.43
C ALA A 109 4.70 -19.31 -12.47
N LEU A 110 4.19 -18.52 -13.42
CA LEU A 110 3.33 -19.00 -14.50
C LEU A 110 3.99 -20.15 -15.27
N ARG A 111 5.25 -19.99 -15.71
CA ARG A 111 5.99 -21.03 -16.44
C ARG A 111 6.21 -22.30 -15.62
N ALA A 112 6.47 -22.15 -14.32
CA ALA A 112 6.66 -23.29 -13.42
C ALA A 112 5.34 -24.08 -13.24
N PHE A 113 4.22 -23.39 -13.05
CA PHE A 113 2.91 -24.03 -12.96
C PHE A 113 2.45 -24.63 -14.28
N GLU A 114 2.69 -24.00 -15.44
CA GLU A 114 2.43 -24.59 -16.76
C GLU A 114 3.27 -25.87 -17.01
N ARG A 115 4.46 -25.95 -16.42
CA ARG A 115 5.26 -27.18 -16.45
C ARG A 115 4.64 -28.26 -15.56
N ALA A 116 4.19 -27.91 -14.35
CA ALA A 116 3.47 -28.82 -13.46
C ALA A 116 2.13 -29.30 -14.04
N GLU A 117 1.35 -28.43 -14.70
CA GLU A 117 0.11 -28.80 -15.37
C GLU A 117 0.40 -29.84 -16.47
N ARG A 118 1.41 -29.60 -17.32
CA ARG A 118 1.79 -30.54 -18.38
C ARG A 118 2.24 -31.90 -17.85
N LEU A 119 3.04 -31.92 -16.78
CA LEU A 119 3.50 -33.17 -16.15
C LEU A 119 2.35 -33.98 -15.53
N SER A 120 1.35 -33.29 -14.97
CA SER A 120 0.17 -33.92 -14.39
C SER A 120 -0.94 -34.22 -15.40
N GLY A 121 -0.74 -33.92 -16.70
CA GLY A 121 -1.77 -34.07 -17.72
C GLY A 121 -3.01 -33.21 -17.48
N GLY A 122 -2.87 -32.08 -16.77
CA GLY A 122 -3.98 -31.20 -16.43
C GLY A 122 -4.92 -31.73 -15.36
N GLN A 123 -4.47 -32.71 -14.55
CA GLN A 123 -5.26 -33.35 -13.48
C GLN A 123 -4.77 -32.98 -12.07
N ASN A 124 -3.86 -32.02 -11.93
CA ASN A 124 -3.44 -31.52 -10.62
C ASN A 124 -4.11 -30.17 -10.32
N ALA A 125 -4.98 -30.15 -9.31
CA ALA A 125 -5.73 -28.95 -8.92
C ALA A 125 -4.82 -27.81 -8.44
N GLU A 126 -3.71 -28.13 -7.78
CA GLU A 126 -2.76 -27.12 -7.31
C GLU A 126 -2.02 -26.45 -8.47
N ALA A 127 -1.57 -27.22 -9.48
CA ALA A 127 -0.96 -26.66 -10.68
C ALA A 127 -1.91 -25.68 -11.39
N LEU A 128 -3.17 -26.09 -11.59
CA LEU A 128 -4.19 -25.26 -12.24
C LEU A 128 -4.50 -23.99 -11.42
N THR A 129 -4.60 -24.10 -10.10
CA THR A 129 -4.90 -22.97 -9.22
C THR A 129 -3.72 -21.99 -9.17
N GLY A 130 -2.49 -22.49 -9.07
CA GLY A 130 -1.28 -21.66 -9.06
C GLY A 130 -1.04 -20.95 -10.39
N GLU A 131 -1.34 -21.62 -11.52
CA GLU A 131 -1.29 -21.00 -12.84
C GLU A 131 -2.31 -19.86 -12.96
N ALA A 132 -3.56 -20.11 -12.53
CA ALA A 132 -4.60 -19.10 -12.51
C ALA A 132 -4.25 -17.91 -11.61
N GLU A 133 -3.69 -18.16 -10.43
CA GLU A 133 -3.21 -17.13 -9.51
C GLU A 133 -2.11 -16.27 -10.16
N ALA A 134 -1.11 -16.89 -10.79
CA ALA A 134 -0.04 -16.16 -11.48
C ALA A 134 -0.57 -15.26 -12.61
N LEU A 135 -1.56 -15.74 -13.36
CA LEU A 135 -2.25 -14.96 -14.40
C LEU A 135 -2.98 -13.75 -13.80
N VAL A 136 -3.80 -13.97 -12.77
CA VAL A 136 -4.59 -12.89 -12.12
C VAL A 136 -3.68 -11.84 -11.46
N LEU A 137 -2.57 -12.26 -10.86
CA LEU A 137 -1.59 -11.34 -10.27
C LEU A 137 -0.81 -10.53 -11.30
N THR A 138 -0.75 -11.01 -12.55
CA THR A 138 -0.15 -10.28 -13.68
C THR A 138 -1.16 -9.33 -14.33
N ASP A 139 -2.40 -9.81 -14.52
CA ASP A 139 -3.50 -9.06 -15.12
C ASP A 139 -4.83 -9.48 -14.47
N GLU A 140 -5.45 -8.55 -13.73
CA GLU A 140 -6.73 -8.81 -13.06
C GLU A 140 -7.87 -9.16 -14.03
N SER A 141 -7.76 -8.75 -15.31
CA SER A 141 -8.77 -9.05 -16.32
C SER A 141 -8.88 -10.55 -16.64
N GLU A 142 -7.84 -11.33 -16.33
CA GLU A 142 -7.82 -12.79 -16.47
C GLU A 142 -8.83 -13.52 -15.57
N LEU A 143 -9.39 -12.84 -14.55
CA LEU A 143 -10.55 -13.34 -13.80
C LEU A 143 -11.79 -13.59 -14.68
N ASN A 144 -11.83 -13.04 -15.90
CA ASN A 144 -12.84 -13.35 -16.92
C ASN A 144 -12.28 -14.21 -18.07
N GLY A 145 -10.96 -14.47 -18.07
CA GLY A 145 -10.21 -15.08 -19.17
C GLY A 145 -9.81 -16.54 -18.92
N ARG A 146 -8.53 -16.85 -19.14
CA ARG A 146 -7.96 -18.20 -18.99
C ARG A 146 -7.96 -18.62 -17.54
N ALA A 147 -7.59 -17.72 -16.62
CA ALA A 147 -7.54 -18.04 -15.19
C ALA A 147 -8.89 -18.54 -14.67
N ALA A 148 -10.00 -17.91 -15.09
CA ALA A 148 -11.35 -18.36 -14.74
C ALA A 148 -11.62 -19.83 -15.11
N ARG A 149 -11.21 -20.26 -16.31
CA ARG A 149 -11.39 -21.65 -16.77
C ARG A 149 -10.53 -22.64 -15.97
N LEU A 150 -9.31 -22.24 -15.63
CA LEU A 150 -8.39 -23.05 -14.82
C LEU A 150 -8.93 -23.26 -13.41
N ILE A 151 -9.49 -22.22 -12.78
CA ILE A 151 -10.10 -22.29 -11.46
C ILE A 151 -11.30 -23.22 -11.44
N GLU A 152 -12.19 -23.14 -12.43
CA GLU A 152 -13.34 -24.07 -12.52
C GLU A 152 -12.88 -25.53 -12.67
N ARG A 153 -11.86 -25.79 -13.50
CA ARG A 153 -11.26 -27.13 -13.61
C ARG A 153 -10.65 -27.58 -12.29
N ALA A 154 -9.94 -26.69 -11.58
CA ALA A 154 -9.35 -26.99 -10.28
C ALA A 154 -10.42 -27.34 -9.24
N LEU A 155 -11.55 -26.62 -9.24
CA LEU A 155 -12.69 -26.88 -8.35
C LEU A 155 -13.40 -28.21 -8.63
N VAL A 156 -13.38 -28.70 -9.87
CA VAL A 156 -13.86 -30.05 -10.20
C VAL A 156 -12.95 -31.12 -9.60
N LEU A 157 -11.63 -30.92 -9.67
CA LEU A 157 -10.64 -31.88 -9.17
C LEU A 157 -10.52 -31.86 -7.64
N ALA A 158 -10.57 -30.66 -7.05
CA ALA A 158 -10.46 -30.44 -5.61
C ALA A 158 -11.54 -29.43 -5.15
N PRO A 159 -12.77 -29.88 -4.88
CA PRO A 159 -13.87 -29.03 -4.46
C PRO A 159 -13.64 -28.29 -3.14
N ASP A 160 -12.70 -28.79 -2.33
CA ASP A 160 -12.32 -28.27 -1.03
C ASP A 160 -10.96 -27.55 -1.07
N SER A 161 -10.47 -27.18 -2.25
CA SER A 161 -9.27 -26.33 -2.34
C SER A 161 -9.60 -24.91 -1.91
N GLY A 162 -9.05 -24.48 -0.77
CA GLY A 162 -9.34 -23.15 -0.21
C GLY A 162 -8.98 -22.00 -1.17
N LYS A 163 -7.83 -22.12 -1.85
CA LYS A 163 -7.40 -21.12 -2.85
C LYS A 163 -8.30 -21.14 -4.10
N ALA A 164 -8.70 -22.32 -4.57
CA ALA A 164 -9.61 -22.43 -5.71
C ALA A 164 -11.02 -21.89 -5.37
N LEU A 165 -11.51 -22.10 -4.14
CA LEU A 165 -12.76 -21.52 -3.66
C LEU A 165 -12.68 -20.00 -3.57
N PHE A 166 -11.55 -19.46 -3.12
CA PHE A 166 -11.33 -18.01 -3.04
C PHE A 166 -11.41 -17.36 -4.43
N PHE A 167 -10.58 -17.80 -5.38
CA PHE A 167 -10.58 -17.26 -6.73
C PHE A 167 -11.88 -17.61 -7.48
N GLY A 168 -12.46 -18.79 -7.24
CA GLY A 168 -13.72 -19.20 -7.85
C GLY A 168 -14.91 -18.36 -7.37
N GLY A 169 -14.91 -17.95 -6.10
CA GLY A 169 -15.87 -16.99 -5.58
C GLY A 169 -15.74 -15.64 -6.26
N ALA A 170 -14.50 -15.15 -6.44
CA ALA A 170 -14.24 -13.90 -7.14
C ALA A 170 -14.65 -13.95 -8.62
N VAL A 171 -14.35 -15.05 -9.32
CA VAL A 171 -14.77 -15.29 -10.71
C VAL A 171 -16.29 -15.29 -10.83
N ALA A 172 -17.00 -15.99 -9.93
CA ALA A 172 -18.46 -16.02 -9.91
C ALA A 172 -19.06 -14.61 -9.66
N ALA A 173 -18.49 -13.87 -8.71
CA ALA A 173 -18.93 -12.50 -8.41
C ALA A 173 -18.74 -11.55 -9.60
N ARG A 174 -17.59 -11.63 -10.30
CA ARG A 174 -17.31 -10.84 -11.51
C ARG A 174 -18.28 -11.16 -12.65
N ARG A 175 -18.73 -12.41 -12.76
CA ARG A 175 -19.73 -12.85 -13.74
C ARG A 175 -21.18 -12.49 -13.35
N GLY A 176 -21.40 -11.98 -12.14
CA GLY A 176 -22.73 -11.67 -11.62
C GLY A 176 -23.47 -12.88 -11.04
N ASP A 177 -22.84 -14.06 -10.95
CA ASP A 177 -23.40 -15.22 -10.26
C ASP A 177 -23.15 -15.09 -8.74
N LEU A 178 -23.88 -14.15 -8.15
CA LEU A 178 -23.82 -13.82 -6.73
C LEU A 178 -24.18 -15.01 -5.82
N PRO A 179 -25.20 -15.84 -6.12
CA PRO A 179 -25.48 -17.03 -5.32
C PRO A 179 -24.31 -18.02 -5.28
N LEU A 180 -23.68 -18.29 -6.43
CA LEU A 180 -22.53 -19.19 -6.50
C LEU A 180 -21.31 -18.60 -5.80
N ALA A 181 -21.06 -17.29 -5.97
CA ALA A 181 -19.97 -16.59 -5.31
C ALA A 181 -20.10 -16.69 -3.78
N ARG A 182 -21.30 -16.39 -3.26
CA ARG A 182 -21.61 -16.50 -1.83
C ARG A 182 -21.37 -17.93 -1.33
N ALA A 183 -21.89 -18.94 -2.03
CA ALA A 183 -21.75 -20.33 -1.63
C ALA A 183 -20.27 -20.74 -1.51
N ARG A 184 -19.42 -20.34 -2.47
CA ARG A 184 -17.98 -20.61 -2.44
C ARG A 184 -17.27 -19.90 -1.29
N PHE A 185 -17.56 -18.62 -1.05
CA PHE A 185 -16.97 -17.88 0.06
C PHE A 185 -17.41 -18.38 1.43
N VAL A 186 -18.69 -18.74 1.61
CA VAL A 186 -19.20 -19.35 2.85
C VAL A 186 -18.53 -20.70 3.10
N LYS A 187 -18.39 -21.53 2.05
CA LYS A 187 -17.67 -22.80 2.15
C LYS A 187 -16.22 -22.56 2.59
N LEU A 188 -15.53 -21.62 1.97
CA LEU A 188 -14.17 -21.24 2.34
C LEU A 188 -14.06 -20.75 3.78
N LEU A 189 -15.02 -19.95 4.26
CA LEU A 189 -15.04 -19.46 5.64
C LEU A 189 -15.18 -20.61 6.66
N GLY A 190 -15.95 -21.64 6.31
CA GLY A 190 -16.08 -22.87 7.10
C GLY A 190 -14.82 -23.74 7.17
N MET A 191 -13.81 -23.47 6.33
CA MET A 191 -12.54 -24.21 6.28
C MET A 191 -11.43 -23.58 7.12
N ASP A 192 -11.77 -22.62 7.99
CA ASP A 192 -10.84 -21.87 8.83
C ASP A 192 -9.70 -21.20 8.02
N PRO A 193 -10.03 -20.21 7.15
CA PRO A 193 -9.03 -19.53 6.34
C PRO A 193 -8.07 -18.72 7.24
N PRO A 194 -6.85 -18.42 6.75
CA PRO A 194 -5.88 -17.62 7.49
C PRO A 194 -6.47 -16.32 8.05
N ALA A 195 -6.04 -15.94 9.27
CA ALA A 195 -6.62 -14.80 9.99
C ALA A 195 -6.60 -13.47 9.21
N ASN A 196 -5.61 -13.29 8.34
CA ASN A 196 -5.49 -12.12 7.45
C ASN A 196 -6.45 -12.15 6.25
N VAL A 197 -6.93 -13.33 5.84
CA VAL A 197 -7.83 -13.51 4.68
C VAL A 197 -9.30 -13.59 5.12
N ARG A 198 -9.57 -14.10 6.32
CA ARG A 198 -10.91 -14.18 6.90
C ARG A 198 -11.74 -12.89 6.77
N PRO A 199 -11.26 -11.70 7.20
CA PRO A 199 -12.06 -10.46 7.11
C PRO A 199 -12.37 -10.06 5.66
N LEU A 200 -11.46 -10.38 4.71
CA LEU A 200 -11.71 -10.14 3.29
C LEU A 200 -12.87 -11.01 2.78
N ILE A 201 -12.92 -12.29 3.17
CA ILE A 201 -13.99 -13.21 2.79
C ILE A 201 -15.33 -12.75 3.38
N GLU A 202 -15.35 -12.38 4.66
CA GLU A 202 -16.55 -11.86 5.34
C GLU A 202 -17.08 -10.58 4.68
N GLN A 203 -16.18 -9.68 4.28
CA GLN A 203 -16.54 -8.47 3.54
C GLN A 203 -17.17 -8.79 2.18
N GLN A 204 -16.61 -9.75 1.43
CA GLN A 204 -17.18 -10.18 0.15
C GLN A 204 -18.58 -10.79 0.32
N ILE A 205 -18.77 -11.66 1.32
CA ILE A 205 -20.08 -12.23 1.64
C ILE A 205 -21.08 -11.12 1.97
N THR A 206 -20.70 -10.17 2.82
CA THR A 206 -21.58 -9.05 3.21
C THR A 206 -21.98 -8.19 2.00
N ALA A 207 -21.03 -7.91 1.10
CA ALA A 207 -21.30 -7.15 -0.13
C ALA A 207 -22.27 -7.91 -1.05
N ILE A 208 -22.06 -9.22 -1.22
CA ILE A 208 -22.92 -10.08 -2.02
C ILE A 208 -24.33 -10.17 -1.39
N ASP A 209 -24.43 -10.29 -0.07
CA ASP A 209 -25.71 -10.38 0.65
C ASP A 209 -26.52 -9.09 0.53
N GLY A 210 -25.86 -7.93 0.53
CA GLY A 210 -26.52 -6.66 0.23
C GLY A 210 -27.10 -6.60 -1.19
N GLN A 211 -26.41 -7.20 -2.17
CA GLN A 211 -26.89 -7.26 -3.56
C GLN A 211 -28.02 -8.28 -3.75
N LEU A 212 -27.95 -9.43 -3.06
CA LEU A 212 -28.99 -10.48 -3.11
C LEU A 212 -30.25 -10.07 -2.33
N GLY A 213 -30.09 -9.42 -1.17
CA GLY A 213 -31.19 -8.95 -0.32
C GLY A 213 -31.96 -7.75 -0.91
N GLY A 214 -31.41 -7.10 -1.94
CA GLY A 214 -32.09 -6.08 -2.73
C GLY A 214 -32.94 -6.62 -3.90
N GLY A 215 -33.11 -7.94 -4.02
CA GLY A 215 -33.70 -8.59 -5.20
C GLY A 215 -35.20 -8.90 -5.14
N ALA A 216 -36.06 -7.89 -5.26
CA ALA A 216 -37.41 -8.04 -5.82
C ALA A 216 -37.89 -6.73 -6.50
N ALA A 217 -37.62 -6.61 -7.80
CA ALA A 217 -38.50 -6.14 -8.91
C ALA A 217 -37.65 -5.70 -10.14
N PRO A 218 -38.19 -5.68 -11.38
CA PRO A 218 -37.89 -6.70 -12.38
C PRO A 218 -37.20 -6.14 -13.64
N ALA A 219 -36.77 -7.06 -14.51
CA ALA A 219 -36.53 -6.81 -15.93
C ALA A 219 -37.82 -6.30 -16.59
N SER A 220 -38.00 -4.98 -16.63
CA SER A 220 -38.79 -4.17 -17.57
C SER A 220 -38.96 -2.79 -16.94
N ALA A 221 -37.89 -2.00 -16.93
CA ALA A 221 -38.01 -0.56 -16.79
C ALA A 221 -37.11 0.05 -17.86
N THR A 222 -37.74 0.74 -18.82
CA THR A 222 -37.15 1.88 -19.52
C THR A 222 -36.14 2.59 -18.63
N PRO A 223 -34.98 3.04 -19.13
CA PRO A 223 -33.94 3.66 -18.31
C PRO A 223 -34.48 4.92 -17.64
N GLN A 224 -35.05 4.73 -16.46
CA GLN A 224 -35.42 5.79 -15.54
C GLN A 224 -34.18 6.02 -14.71
N LEU A 225 -33.58 7.21 -14.92
CA LEU A 225 -32.45 7.69 -14.13
C LEU A 225 -32.69 7.36 -12.65
N PRO A 226 -31.69 6.83 -11.92
CA PRO A 226 -31.78 6.72 -10.48
C PRO A 226 -32.16 8.08 -9.91
N ALA A 227 -33.29 8.14 -9.20
CA ALA A 227 -33.66 9.34 -8.47
C ALA A 227 -32.51 9.69 -7.52
N PRO A 228 -32.03 10.93 -7.51
CA PRO A 228 -30.89 11.34 -6.68
C PRO A 228 -31.24 11.08 -5.22
N ASN A 229 -30.44 10.25 -4.53
CA ASN A 229 -30.46 10.15 -3.08
C ASN A 229 -30.19 11.55 -2.49
N PRO A 230 -31.18 12.24 -1.88
CA PRO A 230 -31.03 13.66 -1.52
C PRO A 230 -30.06 13.91 -0.36
N GLY A 231 -29.62 12.86 0.35
CA GLY A 231 -28.92 12.98 1.63
C GLY A 231 -27.39 12.98 1.58
N ALA A 232 -26.77 12.49 0.50
CA ALA A 232 -25.30 12.36 0.39
C ALA A 232 -24.72 13.32 -0.66
N VAL A 233 -25.03 14.61 -0.54
CA VAL A 233 -24.50 15.65 -1.43
C VAL A 233 -23.71 16.66 -0.62
N VAL A 234 -22.50 16.95 -1.08
CA VAL A 234 -21.66 18.05 -0.60
C VAL A 234 -21.86 19.22 -1.55
N ARG A 235 -22.33 20.36 -1.04
CA ARG A 235 -22.46 21.59 -1.83
C ARG A 235 -21.54 22.65 -1.29
N VAL A 236 -20.58 23.08 -2.10
CA VAL A 236 -19.65 24.15 -1.76
C VAL A 236 -19.78 25.30 -2.75
N ASN A 237 -19.80 26.53 -2.23
CA ASN A 237 -19.65 27.74 -3.03
C ASN A 237 -18.17 28.09 -3.07
N VAL A 238 -17.53 27.82 -4.20
CA VAL A 238 -16.10 28.05 -4.36
C VAL A 238 -15.86 29.50 -4.75
N GLN A 239 -15.07 30.19 -3.95
CA GLN A 239 -14.65 31.57 -4.14
C GLN A 239 -13.13 31.64 -4.25
N LEU A 240 -12.65 32.67 -4.93
CA LEU A 240 -11.22 32.92 -5.08
C LEU A 240 -10.85 34.17 -4.29
N ALA A 241 -9.79 34.10 -3.49
CA ALA A 241 -9.26 35.26 -2.82
C ALA A 241 -8.76 36.31 -3.83
N PRO A 242 -9.02 37.62 -3.62
CA PRO A 242 -8.58 38.66 -4.54
C PRO A 242 -7.07 38.68 -4.81
N SER A 243 -6.26 38.24 -3.84
CA SER A 243 -4.80 38.11 -3.95
C SER A 243 -4.34 37.07 -4.97
N LEU A 244 -5.21 36.11 -5.32
CA LEU A 244 -4.94 35.03 -6.27
C LEU A 244 -5.72 35.20 -7.59
N ALA A 245 -6.36 36.37 -7.82
CA ALA A 245 -7.12 36.64 -9.04
C ALA A 245 -6.28 36.55 -10.32
N THR A 246 -5.03 37.01 -10.28
CA THR A 246 -4.06 36.92 -11.39
C THR A 246 -3.46 35.52 -11.57
N ALA A 247 -3.65 34.62 -10.60
CA ALA A 247 -3.17 33.24 -10.65
C ALA A 247 -4.08 32.30 -11.46
N VAL A 248 -5.26 32.78 -11.85
CA VAL A 248 -6.29 31.99 -12.55
C VAL A 248 -6.20 32.24 -14.05
N GLY A 249 -5.45 31.37 -14.74
CA GLY A 249 -5.50 31.23 -16.19
C GLY A 249 -6.66 30.34 -16.64
N ALA A 250 -6.58 29.79 -17.85
CA ALA A 250 -7.51 28.76 -18.37
C ALA A 250 -7.30 27.37 -17.71
N SER A 251 -6.84 27.34 -16.45
CA SER A 251 -6.45 26.13 -15.74
C SER A 251 -7.66 25.45 -15.12
N PRO A 252 -7.78 24.11 -15.20
CA PRO A 252 -8.92 23.41 -14.62
C PRO A 252 -8.96 23.50 -13.09
N LEU A 253 -10.16 23.70 -12.56
CA LEU A 253 -10.48 23.60 -11.14
C LEU A 253 -10.80 22.14 -10.80
N PHE A 254 -10.08 21.58 -9.84
CA PHE A 254 -10.38 20.27 -9.27
C PHE A 254 -10.95 20.46 -7.88
N VAL A 255 -12.18 20.01 -7.67
CA VAL A 255 -12.80 19.95 -6.34
C VAL A 255 -12.88 18.49 -5.95
N PHE A 256 -12.33 18.13 -4.79
CA PHE A 256 -12.33 16.76 -4.31
C PHE A 256 -12.61 16.67 -2.82
N VAL A 257 -13.10 15.51 -2.41
CA VAL A 257 -13.44 15.21 -1.02
C VAL A 257 -12.46 14.19 -0.48
N ARG A 258 -11.92 14.43 0.71
CA ARG A 258 -11.03 13.50 1.43
C ARG A 258 -11.61 13.17 2.80
N ASP A 259 -11.24 12.00 3.28
CA ASP A 259 -11.47 11.62 4.67
C ASP A 259 -10.25 12.03 5.51
N PRO A 260 -10.38 13.00 6.45
CA PRO A 260 -9.27 13.37 7.32
C PRO A 260 -8.87 12.26 8.29
N ALA A 261 -9.77 11.32 8.62
CA ALA A 261 -9.47 10.19 9.51
C ALA A 261 -8.68 9.08 8.81
N HIS A 262 -8.77 8.97 7.48
CA HIS A 262 -8.12 7.93 6.69
C HIS A 262 -7.35 8.53 5.50
N PRO A 263 -6.05 8.85 5.68
CA PRO A 263 -5.21 9.36 4.60
C PRO A 263 -5.18 8.39 3.42
N GLY A 264 -5.53 8.87 2.24
CA GLY A 264 -5.67 8.01 1.07
C GLY A 264 -6.16 8.76 -0.18
N PRO A 265 -6.50 8.02 -1.25
CA PRO A 265 -7.06 8.63 -2.45
C PRO A 265 -8.38 9.35 -2.15
N PRO A 266 -8.71 10.43 -2.88
CA PRO A 266 -9.93 11.20 -2.65
C PRO A 266 -11.19 10.34 -2.86
N LEU A 267 -12.20 10.56 -2.03
CA LEU A 267 -13.49 9.87 -2.07
C LEU A 267 -14.31 10.26 -3.31
N ALA A 268 -14.22 11.51 -3.74
CA ALA A 268 -14.85 12.01 -4.96
C ALA A 268 -14.00 13.12 -5.56
N VAL A 269 -14.01 13.24 -6.89
CA VAL A 269 -13.27 14.26 -7.62
C VAL A 269 -14.12 14.79 -8.77
N LYS A 270 -14.20 16.11 -8.89
CA LYS A 270 -14.88 16.79 -9.99
C LYS A 270 -13.93 17.77 -10.65
N ARG A 271 -13.75 17.62 -11.96
CA ARG A 271 -13.00 18.56 -12.81
C ARG A 271 -13.96 19.57 -13.41
N LEU A 272 -13.67 20.85 -13.23
CA LEU A 272 -14.47 21.98 -13.66
C LEU A 272 -13.59 23.03 -14.33
N GLU A 273 -14.21 23.96 -15.04
CA GLU A 273 -13.55 25.20 -15.45
C GLU A 273 -13.43 26.15 -14.25
N SER A 274 -12.35 26.92 -14.19
CA SER A 274 -12.08 27.87 -13.11
C SER A 274 -12.92 29.15 -13.24
N ARG A 275 -14.23 29.05 -12.98
CA ARG A 275 -15.16 30.19 -12.91
C ARG A 275 -15.49 30.47 -11.44
N PHE A 276 -15.38 31.72 -11.01
CA PHE A 276 -15.61 32.11 -9.62
C PHE A 276 -16.51 33.36 -9.53
N PRO A 277 -17.44 33.42 -8.56
CA PRO A 277 -17.84 32.33 -7.67
C PRO A 277 -18.64 31.25 -8.43
N GLN A 278 -18.48 29.98 -8.05
CA GLN A 278 -19.26 28.89 -8.62
C GLN A 278 -19.68 27.89 -7.54
N ILE A 279 -20.94 27.48 -7.61
CA ILE A 279 -21.50 26.43 -6.76
C ILE A 279 -21.16 25.07 -7.36
N VAL A 280 -20.56 24.22 -6.54
CA VAL A 280 -20.18 22.85 -6.91
C VAL A 280 -20.89 21.87 -6.01
N SER A 281 -21.64 20.95 -6.63
CA SER A 281 -22.19 19.77 -5.97
C SER A 281 -21.35 18.55 -6.29
N LEU A 282 -20.93 17.84 -5.24
CA LEU A 282 -20.35 16.50 -5.32
C LEU A 282 -21.29 15.52 -4.66
N ALA A 283 -21.58 14.43 -5.36
CA ALA A 283 -22.39 13.33 -4.86
C ALA A 283 -21.57 12.05 -4.82
N ALA A 284 -22.13 11.01 -4.19
CA ALA A 284 -21.52 9.67 -4.19
C ALA A 284 -21.28 9.11 -5.62
N SER A 285 -22.02 9.59 -6.62
CA SER A 285 -21.80 9.25 -8.03
C SER A 285 -20.51 9.81 -8.63
N ASP A 286 -19.93 10.85 -8.01
CA ASP A 286 -18.65 11.45 -8.42
C ASP A 286 -17.44 10.72 -7.79
N ALA A 287 -17.67 9.56 -7.15
CA ALA A 287 -16.62 8.75 -6.53
C ALA A 287 -15.74 8.05 -7.57
N MET A 288 -14.42 8.16 -7.41
CA MET A 288 -13.44 7.58 -8.33
C MET A 288 -13.33 6.05 -8.18
N ILE A 289 -13.62 5.52 -6.99
CA ILE A 289 -13.57 4.09 -6.67
C ILE A 289 -14.99 3.63 -6.33
N PRO A 290 -15.56 2.68 -7.09
CA PRO A 290 -16.85 2.09 -6.78
C PRO A 290 -16.86 1.51 -5.35
N GLY A 291 -17.82 1.94 -4.53
CA GLY A 291 -17.96 1.50 -3.14
C GLY A 291 -17.18 2.32 -2.09
N ARG A 292 -16.40 3.33 -2.50
CA ARG A 292 -15.66 4.22 -1.57
C ARG A 292 -16.15 5.67 -1.65
N ALA A 293 -17.45 5.87 -1.46
CA ALA A 293 -18.08 7.19 -1.41
C ALA A 293 -18.28 7.66 0.05
N PHE A 294 -18.51 8.96 0.24
CA PHE A 294 -18.88 9.51 1.53
C PHE A 294 -20.38 9.27 1.83
N ALA A 295 -20.70 9.04 3.11
CA ALA A 295 -22.07 8.77 3.58
C ALA A 295 -22.71 9.99 4.25
N PRO A 296 -24.06 10.10 4.30
CA PRO A 296 -24.73 11.13 5.09
C PRO A 296 -24.30 11.07 6.57
N GLY A 297 -24.02 12.23 7.16
CA GLY A 297 -23.54 12.36 8.54
C GLY A 297 -22.03 12.19 8.73
N GLN A 298 -21.27 11.86 7.67
CA GLN A 298 -19.82 11.77 7.72
C GLN A 298 -19.18 13.18 7.71
N SER A 299 -18.17 13.39 8.55
CA SER A 299 -17.30 14.57 8.49
C SER A 299 -16.22 14.35 7.44
N VAL A 300 -16.18 15.20 6.42
CA VAL A 300 -15.22 15.13 5.32
C VAL A 300 -14.50 16.46 5.13
N GLN A 301 -13.34 16.43 4.48
CA GLN A 301 -12.63 17.63 4.07
C GLN A 301 -12.82 17.85 2.58
N VAL A 302 -13.36 19.01 2.20
CA VAL A 302 -13.53 19.43 0.82
C VAL A 302 -12.37 20.34 0.45
N VAL A 303 -11.72 20.03 -0.66
CA VAL A 303 -10.54 20.76 -1.13
C VAL A 303 -10.78 21.18 -2.57
N ALA A 304 -10.58 22.46 -2.85
CA ALA A 304 -10.60 23.01 -4.20
C ALA A 304 -9.19 23.44 -4.59
N ARG A 305 -8.72 22.98 -5.75
CA ARG A 305 -7.39 23.28 -6.27
C ARG A 305 -7.45 23.69 -7.72
N ILE A 306 -6.72 24.74 -8.07
CA ILE A 306 -6.51 25.15 -9.46
C ILE A 306 -5.21 24.51 -9.93
N ALA A 307 -5.31 23.51 -10.80
CA ALA A 307 -4.13 22.80 -11.28
C ALA A 307 -3.56 23.51 -12.52
N ARG A 308 -2.47 24.27 -12.34
CA ARG A 308 -1.82 24.98 -13.46
C ARG A 308 -1.19 24.01 -14.47
N SER A 309 -0.76 22.84 -14.00
CA SER A 309 -0.17 21.77 -14.80
C SER A 309 -1.19 20.94 -15.59
N GLY A 310 -2.49 21.12 -15.37
CA GLY A 310 -3.54 20.32 -15.99
C GLY A 310 -3.70 18.90 -15.43
N ASN A 311 -2.83 18.49 -14.50
CA ASN A 311 -2.83 17.16 -13.91
C ASN A 311 -3.56 17.09 -12.55
N PRO A 312 -4.18 15.95 -12.21
CA PRO A 312 -4.88 15.74 -10.93
C PRO A 312 -3.92 15.52 -9.75
N VAL A 313 -2.62 15.31 -9.99
CA VAL A 313 -1.57 15.33 -8.97
C VAL A 313 -1.05 16.77 -8.90
N GLY A 314 -1.29 17.45 -7.79
CA GLY A 314 -0.97 18.88 -7.66
C GLY A 314 0.53 19.15 -7.70
N ALA A 315 0.90 20.33 -8.17
CA ALA A 315 2.26 20.82 -8.18
C ALA A 315 2.45 21.92 -7.11
N SER A 316 3.67 22.07 -6.61
CA SER A 316 4.04 23.20 -5.74
C SER A 316 3.70 24.52 -6.45
N GLY A 317 3.07 25.45 -5.72
CA GLY A 317 2.57 26.72 -6.25
C GLY A 317 1.15 26.69 -6.85
N ASP A 318 0.44 25.56 -6.83
CA ASP A 318 -0.99 25.50 -7.20
C ASP A 318 -1.87 26.18 -6.14
N PRO A 319 -2.80 27.10 -6.52
CA PRO A 319 -3.79 27.66 -5.60
C PRO A 319 -4.71 26.59 -4.99
N LEU A 320 -4.87 26.65 -3.67
CA LEU A 320 -5.57 25.67 -2.83
C LEU A 320 -6.50 26.39 -1.83
N GLY A 321 -7.70 25.83 -1.66
CA GLY A 321 -8.61 26.14 -0.54
C GLY A 321 -9.16 24.86 0.06
N GLN A 322 -9.42 24.86 1.37
CA GLN A 322 -9.95 23.68 2.06
C GLN A 322 -10.97 24.07 3.14
N VAL A 323 -11.99 23.24 3.32
CA VAL A 323 -13.01 23.42 4.36
C VAL A 323 -13.48 22.06 4.88
N THR A 324 -13.83 21.99 6.16
CA THR A 324 -14.48 20.81 6.76
C THR A 324 -15.99 20.88 6.50
N TYR A 325 -16.60 19.74 6.16
CA TYR A 325 -18.01 19.65 5.80
C TYR A 325 -18.64 18.38 6.38
N GLN A 326 -19.80 18.48 7.03
CA GLN A 326 -20.65 17.36 7.40
C GLN A 326 -21.68 17.06 6.31
N VAL A 327 -21.53 15.90 5.69
CA VAL A 327 -22.37 15.45 4.58
C VAL A 327 -23.84 15.40 5.02
N GLY A 328 -24.72 16.07 4.27
CA GLY A 328 -26.16 16.09 4.55
C GLY A 328 -26.60 17.02 5.68
N ARG A 329 -25.68 17.72 6.38
CA ARG A 329 -26.01 18.71 7.42
C ARG A 329 -25.61 20.14 7.07
N ASP A 330 -24.43 20.34 6.50
CA ASP A 330 -23.85 21.69 6.38
C ASP A 330 -24.42 22.54 5.21
N GLY A 331 -25.40 22.02 4.46
CA GLY A 331 -26.12 22.80 3.45
C GLY A 331 -25.21 23.31 2.33
N LEU A 332 -25.09 24.63 2.16
CA LEU A 332 -24.14 25.24 1.23
C LEU A 332 -23.02 25.93 2.02
N VAL A 333 -21.79 25.42 1.91
CA VAL A 333 -20.63 25.96 2.64
C VAL A 333 -19.75 26.78 1.71
N SER A 334 -19.24 27.91 2.19
CA SER A 334 -18.28 28.73 1.45
C SER A 334 -16.88 28.13 1.54
N LEU A 335 -16.23 27.92 0.40
CA LEU A 335 -14.83 27.47 0.29
C LEU A 335 -14.04 28.54 -0.44
N VAL A 336 -13.08 29.17 0.23
CA VAL A 336 -12.22 30.20 -0.34
C VAL A 336 -10.87 29.59 -0.71
N ILE A 337 -10.41 29.82 -1.94
CA ILE A 337 -9.06 29.49 -2.40
C ILE A 337 -8.16 30.68 -2.07
N ASP A 338 -7.33 30.53 -1.04
CA ASP A 338 -6.54 31.60 -0.42
C ASP A 338 -5.07 31.23 -0.16
N HIS A 339 -4.71 29.95 -0.25
CA HIS A 339 -3.34 29.46 -0.03
C HIS A 339 -2.70 28.93 -1.33
N LEU A 340 -1.37 28.90 -1.37
CA LEU A 340 -0.60 28.20 -2.41
C LEU A 340 -0.04 26.90 -1.81
N MET A 341 -0.05 25.84 -2.61
CA MET A 341 0.56 24.58 -2.22
C MET A 341 2.07 24.76 -2.01
N PRO A 342 2.64 24.31 -0.88
CA PRO A 342 4.06 24.45 -0.59
C PRO A 342 4.94 23.70 -1.59
#